data_AF-A0A2M7BYC5-F1
#
_entry.id   AF-A0A2M7BYC5-F1
#
_cell.length_a   1.000
_cell.length_b   1.000
_cell.length_c   1.000
_cell.angle_alpha   90.00
_cell.angle_beta   90.00
_cell.angle_gamma   90.00
#
_symmetry.space_group_name_H-M   'P 1'
#
loop_
_entity.id
_entity.type
_entity.pdbx_description
1 polymer ?
#
loop_
_entity_poly.entity_id
_entity_poly.type
_entity_poly.pdbx_seq_one_letter_code
_entity_poly.pdbx_strand_id
1 'polypeptide(L)'
;FKEFQRVLKKDGILVFSTNHPVNSCIDEFTECKNKPAVVVSDYFTRRKFYWTSKRMRNAKIPSIHFTFEDLFSFVLKNGFQIEDLKEPQLPKEAEKILGKERYNHWKYIPTFVVFKCRKVDDIHEIQ
;
A
#
# COMPACT_ATOMS: atom_id res chain seq x y z
N PHE A 1 -3.96 -9.06 11.28
CA PHE A 1 -4.31 -8.10 12.36
C PHE A 1 -4.65 -8.77 13.68
N LYS A 2 -5.50 -9.82 13.72
CA LYS A 2 -5.75 -10.59 14.97
C LYS A 2 -4.50 -10.98 15.76
N GLU A 3 -3.47 -11.50 15.10
CA GLU A 3 -2.22 -11.83 15.79
C GLU A 3 -1.50 -10.61 16.39
N PHE A 4 -1.47 -9.48 15.68
CA PHE A 4 -0.93 -8.23 16.23
C PHE A 4 -1.75 -7.76 17.44
N GLN A 5 -3.08 -7.87 17.37
CA GLN A 5 -3.96 -7.55 18.49
C GLN A 5 -3.64 -8.45 19.69
N ARG A 6 -3.46 -9.75 19.48
CA ARG A 6 -3.13 -10.72 20.54
C ARG A 6 -1.80 -10.42 21.22
N VAL A 7 -0.76 -10.06 20.47
CA VAL A 7 0.61 -9.91 21.01
C VAL A 7 0.90 -8.51 21.56
N LEU A 8 0.22 -7.47 21.09
CA LEU A 8 0.44 -6.12 21.58
C LEU A 8 -0.23 -5.90 22.94
N LYS A 9 0.50 -5.24 23.85
CA LYS A 9 -0.05 -4.74 25.12
C LYS A 9 -1.16 -3.72 24.86
N LYS A 10 -1.98 -3.45 25.87
CA LYS A 10 -2.95 -2.35 25.87
C LYS A 10 -2.25 -1.05 25.45
N ASP A 11 -2.92 -0.28 24.59
CA ASP A 11 -2.41 0.96 23.96
C ASP A 11 -1.11 0.80 23.15
N GLY A 12 -0.74 -0.44 22.82
CA GLY A 12 0.43 -0.76 22.01
C GLY A 12 0.33 -0.19 20.59
N ILE A 13 1.48 0.20 20.04
CA ILE A 13 1.56 0.78 18.70
C ILE A 13 1.92 -0.30 17.68
N LEU A 14 1.16 -0.36 16.59
CA LEU A 14 1.47 -1.10 15.38
C LEU A 14 1.83 -0.08 14.29
N VAL A 15 3.08 -0.12 13.80
CA VAL A 15 3.50 0.63 12.60
C VAL A 15 3.79 -0.38 11.49
N PHE A 16 3.16 -0.21 10.34
CA PHE A 16 3.41 -1.07 9.20
C PHE A 16 3.26 -0.31 7.89
N SER A 17 3.87 -0.84 6.84
CA SER A 17 3.69 -0.37 5.47
C SER A 17 3.22 -1.51 4.58
N THR A 18 2.43 -1.18 3.56
CA THR A 18 2.08 -2.09 2.47
C THR A 18 2.24 -1.38 1.13
N ASN A 19 2.23 -2.14 0.03
CA ASN A 19 2.09 -1.57 -1.30
C ASN A 19 0.82 -0.73 -1.34
N HIS A 20 0.91 0.45 -1.93
CA HIS A 20 -0.26 1.28 -2.14
C HIS A 20 -1.29 0.54 -3.01
N PRO A 21 -2.60 0.54 -2.67
CA PRO A 21 -3.65 -0.13 -3.44
C PRO A 21 -3.60 0.14 -4.95
N VAL A 22 -3.26 1.37 -5.34
CA VAL A 22 -3.18 1.77 -6.76
C VAL A 22 -2.16 0.95 -7.55
N ASN A 23 -1.05 0.51 -6.94
CA ASN A 23 0.04 -0.15 -7.65
C ASN A 23 -0.38 -1.45 -8.32
N SER A 24 -1.25 -2.22 -7.67
CA SER A 24 -1.76 -3.46 -8.23
C SER A 24 -2.74 -3.25 -9.39
N CYS A 25 -3.12 -2.00 -9.66
CA CYS A 25 -4.03 -1.61 -10.72
C CYS A 25 -3.36 -0.83 -11.84
N ILE A 26 -2.09 -0.44 -11.69
CA ILE A 26 -1.32 0.18 -12.78
C ILE A 26 -1.11 -0.88 -13.85
N ASP A 27 -1.67 -0.63 -15.03
CA ASP A 27 -1.52 -1.50 -16.20
C ASP A 27 -0.37 -1.01 -17.09
N GLU A 28 -0.35 0.30 -17.36
CA GLU A 28 0.62 0.91 -18.26
C GLU A 28 1.04 2.31 -17.79
N PHE A 29 2.31 2.66 -18.01
CA PHE A 29 2.81 4.03 -17.97
C PHE A 29 2.72 4.65 -19.37
N THR A 30 2.04 5.78 -19.49
CA THR A 30 1.75 6.42 -20.77
C THR A 30 1.95 7.94 -20.68
N GLU A 31 1.59 8.65 -21.74
CA GLU A 31 1.64 10.12 -21.80
C GLU A 31 0.26 10.67 -22.20
N CYS A 32 -0.20 11.70 -21.48
CA CYS A 32 -1.42 12.42 -21.80
C CYS A 32 -1.13 13.92 -21.83
N LYS A 33 -1.35 14.56 -22.99
CA LYS A 33 -1.07 16.00 -23.21
C LYS A 33 0.36 16.39 -22.81
N ASN A 34 1.36 15.63 -23.27
CA ASN A 34 2.78 15.86 -22.97
C ASN A 34 3.14 15.77 -21.47
N LYS A 35 2.36 15.01 -20.68
CA LYS A 35 2.61 14.76 -19.27
C LYS A 35 2.58 13.27 -18.96
N PRO A 36 3.47 12.76 -18.08
CA PRO A 36 3.43 11.38 -17.62
C PRO A 36 2.07 11.04 -17.00
N ALA A 37 1.51 9.91 -17.40
CA ALA A 37 0.24 9.39 -16.93
C ALA A 37 0.32 7.88 -16.70
N VAL A 38 -0.66 7.33 -16.00
CA VAL A 38 -0.82 5.88 -15.87
C VAL A 38 -2.24 5.47 -16.20
N VAL A 39 -2.35 4.33 -16.88
CA VAL A 39 -3.62 3.65 -17.08
C VAL A 39 -3.88 2.79 -15.84
N VAL A 40 -4.97 3.10 -15.15
CA VAL A 40 -5.41 2.36 -13.96
C VAL A 40 -6.57 1.46 -14.36
N SER A 41 -6.36 0.16 -14.24
CA SER A 41 -7.39 -0.88 -14.39
C SER A 41 -8.41 -0.82 -13.24
N ASP A 42 -9.43 -1.69 -13.29
CA ASP A 42 -10.47 -1.74 -12.26
C ASP A 42 -9.89 -1.83 -10.83
N TYR A 43 -10.12 -0.76 -10.06
CA TYR A 43 -9.67 -0.60 -8.68
C TYR A 43 -10.61 -1.25 -7.67
N PHE A 44 -11.88 -1.49 -8.00
CA PHE A 44 -12.84 -2.00 -7.02
C PHE A 44 -12.92 -3.53 -7.05
N THR A 45 -12.45 -4.19 -8.11
CA THR A 45 -12.42 -5.66 -8.17
C THR A 45 -11.27 -6.26 -7.37
N ARG A 46 -11.62 -6.92 -6.25
CA ARG A 46 -10.69 -7.72 -5.44
C ARG A 46 -10.29 -8.95 -6.24
N ARG A 47 -9.00 -9.05 -6.58
CA ARG A 47 -8.47 -10.12 -7.42
C ARG A 47 -7.16 -10.67 -6.89
N LYS A 48 -6.91 -11.95 -7.17
CA LYS A 48 -5.59 -12.55 -7.03
C LYS A 48 -4.74 -12.20 -8.24
N PHE A 49 -3.47 -11.94 -8.02
CA PHE A 49 -2.49 -11.69 -9.07
C PHE A 49 -1.11 -12.15 -8.59
N TYR A 50 -0.12 -12.08 -9.48
CA TYR A 50 1.25 -12.48 -9.16
C TYR A 50 2.22 -11.36 -9.47
N TRP A 51 3.01 -10.93 -8.47
CA TRP A 51 4.19 -10.11 -8.72
C TRP A 51 5.33 -10.99 -9.20
N THR A 52 6.04 -10.57 -10.24
CA THR A 52 7.26 -11.24 -10.69
C THR A 52 8.48 -10.52 -10.14
N SER A 53 9.26 -11.20 -9.29
CA SER A 53 10.50 -10.63 -8.76
C SER A 53 11.68 -10.98 -9.66
N LYS A 54 12.20 -9.98 -10.39
CA LYS A 54 13.45 -10.14 -11.16
C LYS A 54 14.65 -10.48 -10.28
N ARG A 55 14.63 -10.06 -9.01
CA ARG A 55 15.70 -10.35 -8.03
C ARG A 55 15.69 -11.80 -7.54
N MET A 56 14.52 -12.45 -7.56
CA MET A 56 14.35 -13.83 -7.12
C MET A 56 14.15 -14.77 -8.31
N ARG A 57 15.00 -14.66 -9.34
CA ARG A 57 14.95 -15.53 -10.54
C ARG A 57 13.55 -15.62 -11.18
N ASN A 58 12.84 -14.49 -11.27
CA ASN A 58 11.47 -14.41 -11.79
C ASN A 58 10.43 -15.22 -10.98
N ALA A 59 10.64 -15.40 -9.68
CA ALA A 59 9.65 -16.00 -8.80
C ALA A 59 8.33 -15.22 -8.85
N LYS A 60 7.22 -15.97 -8.92
CA LYS A 60 5.85 -15.46 -8.85
C LYS A 60 5.41 -15.40 -7.40
N ILE A 61 5.15 -14.20 -6.90
CA ILE A 61 4.68 -13.95 -5.54
C ILE A 61 3.16 -13.79 -5.61
N PRO A 62 2.36 -14.72 -5.08
CA PRO A 62 0.91 -14.56 -5.04
C PRO A 62 0.54 -13.34 -4.21
N SER A 63 -0.43 -12.56 -4.68
CA SER A 63 -0.87 -11.32 -4.05
C SER A 63 -2.36 -11.11 -4.29
N ILE A 64 -2.98 -10.31 -3.43
CA ILE A 64 -4.40 -9.96 -3.49
C ILE A 64 -4.51 -8.44 -3.53
N HIS A 65 -5.32 -7.93 -4.44
CA HIS A 65 -5.66 -6.52 -4.48
C HIS A 65 -6.70 -6.18 -3.41
N PHE A 66 -6.42 -5.12 -2.66
CA PHE A 66 -7.32 -4.50 -1.69
C PHE A 66 -7.37 -3.01 -1.96
N THR A 67 -8.55 -2.42 -1.80
CA THR A 67 -8.75 -0.97 -1.82
C THR A 67 -8.25 -0.33 -0.53
N PHE A 68 -8.17 1.00 -0.49
CA PHE A 68 -7.95 1.72 0.76
C PHE A 68 -9.02 1.41 1.81
N GLU A 69 -10.29 1.39 1.40
CA GLU A 69 -11.41 1.10 2.28
C GLU A 69 -11.27 -0.27 2.95
N ASP A 70 -10.80 -1.28 2.20
CA ASP A 70 -10.50 -2.60 2.76
C ASP A 70 -9.40 -2.51 3.83
N LEU A 71 -8.30 -1.81 3.53
CA LEU A 71 -7.19 -1.67 4.48
C LEU A 71 -7.63 -0.99 5.78
N PHE A 72 -8.40 0.10 5.68
CA PHE A 72 -8.99 0.77 6.84
C PHE A 72 -9.92 -0.18 7.59
N SER A 73 -10.84 -0.85 6.88
CA SER A 73 -11.77 -1.80 7.47
C SER A 73 -11.05 -2.94 8.20
N PHE A 74 -9.97 -3.48 7.65
CA PHE A 74 -9.19 -4.53 8.30
C PHE A 74 -8.52 -4.06 9.58
N VAL A 75 -8.00 -2.83 9.61
CA VAL A 75 -7.40 -2.27 10.81
C VAL A 75 -8.48 -2.04 11.88
N LEU A 76 -9.53 -1.29 11.54
CA LEU A 76 -10.58 -0.88 12.48
C LEU A 76 -11.33 -2.08 13.08
N LYS A 77 -11.76 -3.03 12.24
CA LYS A 77 -12.49 -4.24 12.68
C LYS A 77 -11.66 -5.19 13.56
N ASN A 78 -10.34 -4.98 13.66
CA ASN A 78 -9.44 -5.82 14.46
C ASN A 78 -8.93 -5.12 15.73
N GLY A 79 -9.66 -4.11 16.23
CA GLY A 79 -9.35 -3.46 17.51
C GLY A 79 -8.14 -2.53 17.44
N PHE A 80 -8.03 -1.79 16.33
CA PHE A 80 -7.00 -0.76 16.16
C PHE A 80 -7.64 0.56 15.76
N GLN A 81 -7.20 1.65 16.39
CA GLN A 81 -7.44 3.01 15.93
C GLN A 81 -6.28 3.44 15.03
N ILE A 82 -6.56 4.07 13.89
CA ILE A 82 -5.54 4.68 13.02
C ILE A 82 -5.20 6.06 13.59
N GLU A 83 -3.95 6.28 13.96
CA GLU A 83 -3.46 7.57 14.48
C GLU A 83 -2.82 8.44 13.39
N ASP A 84 -2.17 7.81 12.40
CA ASP A 84 -1.49 8.50 11.32
C ASP A 84 -1.45 7.61 10.06
N LEU A 85 -1.46 8.25 8.90
CA LEU A 85 -1.33 7.61 7.60
C LEU A 85 -0.44 8.47 6.71
N LYS A 86 0.53 7.82 6.06
CA LYS A 86 1.42 8.49 5.10
C LYS A 86 1.52 7.76 3.79
N GLU A 87 1.37 8.49 2.71
CA GLU A 87 1.72 8.09 1.35
C GLU A 87 3.03 8.79 0.97
N PRO A 88 4.20 8.19 1.28
CA PRO A 88 5.47 8.88 1.10
C PRO A 88 5.76 9.16 -0.38
N GLN A 89 6.15 10.40 -0.65
CA GLN A 89 6.73 10.76 -1.94
C GLN A 89 8.14 10.19 -2.05
N LEU A 90 8.53 9.77 -3.26
CA LEU A 90 9.90 9.32 -3.51
C LEU A 90 10.89 10.49 -3.30
N PRO A 91 11.91 10.33 -2.44
CA PRO A 91 12.93 11.34 -2.22
C PRO A 91 13.80 11.50 -3.48
N LYS A 92 14.35 12.70 -3.73
CA LYS A 92 15.18 12.98 -4.92
C LYS A 92 16.40 12.07 -5.01
N GLU A 93 16.96 11.69 -3.87
CA GLU A 93 18.09 10.80 -3.73
C GLU A 93 17.81 9.41 -4.30
N ALA A 94 16.53 8.99 -4.34
CA ALA A 94 16.14 7.71 -4.94
C ALA A 94 16.42 7.65 -6.45
N GLU A 95 16.53 8.79 -7.14
CA GLU A 95 16.89 8.81 -8.57
C GLU A 95 18.24 8.14 -8.82
N LYS A 96 19.20 8.30 -7.91
CA LYS A 96 20.54 7.68 -8.02
C LYS A 96 20.48 6.15 -7.93
N ILE A 97 19.49 5.61 -7.23
CA ILE A 97 19.32 4.17 -6.98
C ILE A 97 18.44 3.53 -8.06
N LEU A 98 17.36 4.22 -8.44
CA LEU A 98 16.36 3.73 -9.38
C LEU A 98 16.74 3.96 -10.84
N GLY A 99 17.55 4.99 -11.11
CA GLY A 99 17.76 5.56 -12.43
C GLY A 99 16.66 6.55 -12.81
N LYS A 100 17.00 7.51 -13.68
CA LYS A 100 16.14 8.64 -14.09
C LYS A 100 14.79 8.21 -14.63
N GLU A 101 14.76 7.19 -15.49
CA GLU A 101 13.53 6.68 -16.11
C GLU A 101 12.55 6.14 -15.07
N ARG A 102 12.99 5.19 -14.24
CA ARG A 102 12.15 4.62 -13.18
C ARG A 102 11.74 5.66 -12.13
N TYR A 103 12.64 6.57 -11.78
CA TYR A 103 12.30 7.66 -10.87
C TYR A 103 11.16 8.52 -11.44
N ASN A 104 11.21 8.88 -12.72
CA ASN A 104 10.16 9.66 -13.36
C ASN A 104 8.81 8.94 -13.45
N HIS A 105 8.81 7.62 -13.58
CA HIS A 105 7.57 6.82 -13.52
C HIS A 105 6.94 6.83 -12.12
N TRP A 106 7.75 6.63 -11.08
CA TRP A 106 7.24 6.40 -9.73
C TRP A 106 7.12 7.66 -8.86
N LYS A 107 7.76 8.78 -9.23
CA LYS A 107 7.73 10.01 -8.39
C LYS A 107 6.36 10.69 -8.30
N TYR A 108 5.42 10.34 -9.17
CA TYR A 108 4.07 10.91 -9.24
C TYR A 108 3.00 9.98 -8.67
N ILE A 109 3.35 8.76 -8.27
CA ILE A 109 2.40 7.73 -7.88
C ILE A 109 2.84 7.17 -6.52
N PRO A 110 1.94 7.09 -5.53
CA PRO A 110 2.29 6.51 -4.25
C PRO A 110 2.63 5.03 -4.42
N THR A 111 3.84 4.66 -4.00
CA THR A 111 4.30 3.28 -4.06
C THR A 111 3.93 2.50 -2.81
N PHE A 112 3.88 3.17 -1.67
CA PHE A 112 3.56 2.57 -0.39
C PHE A 112 2.56 3.43 0.35
N VAL A 113 1.87 2.80 1.28
CA VAL A 113 1.16 3.50 2.36
C VAL A 113 1.71 2.98 3.68
N VAL A 114 1.93 3.90 4.62
CA VAL A 114 2.39 3.64 5.98
C VAL A 114 1.26 3.98 6.94
N PHE A 115 0.95 3.05 7.84
CA PHE A 115 -0.03 3.23 8.89
C PHE A 115 0.67 3.23 10.25
N LYS A 116 0.22 4.14 11.11
CA LYS A 116 0.46 4.07 12.55
C LYS A 116 -0.87 3.84 13.23
N CYS A 117 -0.98 2.73 13.95
CA CYS A 117 -2.20 2.34 14.63
C CYS A 117 -1.94 2.11 16.12
N ARG A 118 -2.93 2.40 16.95
CA ARG A 118 -2.95 2.06 18.37
C ARG A 118 -3.95 0.94 18.62
N LYS A 119 -3.55 -0.07 19.40
CA LYS A 119 -4.49 -1.10 19.87
C LYS A 119 -5.50 -0.48 20.82
N VAL A 120 -6.79 -0.69 20.55
CA VAL A 120 -7.90 -0.30 21.43
C VAL A 120 -8.58 -1.55 21.97
N ASP A 121 -8.98 -1.53 23.24
CA ASP A 121 -9.59 -2.69 23.91
C ASP A 121 -11.06 -2.90 23.48
N ASP A 122 -11.73 -1.84 23.02
CA ASP A 122 -13.14 -1.86 22.60
C ASP A 122 -13.27 -1.68 21.08
N ILE A 123 -13.88 -2.67 20.43
CA ILE A 123 -14.29 -2.58 19.03
C ILE A 123 -15.60 -1.80 19.02
N HIS A 124 -15.54 -0.48 18.82
CA HIS A 124 -16.75 0.26 18.46
C HIS A 124 -17.14 -0.12 17.03
N GLU A 125 -18.24 -0.86 16.88
CA GLU A 125 -18.88 -1.03 15.58
C GLU A 125 -19.21 0.35 15.02
N ILE A 126 -18.61 0.70 13.89
CA ILE A 126 -19.02 1.88 13.11
C ILE A 126 -20.32 1.46 12.42
N GLN A 127 -21.44 2.08 12.83
CA GLN A 127 -22.76 1.95 12.21
C GLN A 127 -22.80 2.57 10.81
#